data_AF-A0A356D800-F1
#
_entry.id   AF-A0A356D800-F1
#
_cell.length_a   1.000
_cell.length_b   1.000
_cell.length_c   1.000
_cell.angle_alpha   90.00
_cell.angle_beta   90.00
_cell.angle_gamma   90.00
#
_symmetry.space_group_name_H-M   'P 1'
#
loop_
_entity.id
_entity.type
_entity.pdbx_description
1 polymer ?
#
loop_
_entity_poly.entity_id
_entity_poly.type
_entity_poly.pdbx_seq_one_letter_code
_entity_poly.pdbx_strand_id
1 'polypeptide(L)'
;MKFTINITNELLINLAFKMSTELNQWQKRWSHNQFHRNRILNKARQVGTSWYFSLEAVNDACLTGRHKIFLGDLNLISNEIAYFCSHVGKLDSQVLIKQIKKAGRVVIWLSNGAKVYFISSEKTTFAAIVGDIYIPEWSWNSHVDNILKISMAITTHQHWRRTYYSTRSSI
;
A
#
# COMPACT_ATOMS: atom_id res chain seq x y z
N MET A 1 3.44 -11.74 -16.38
CA MET A 1 3.57 -12.70 -15.26
C MET A 1 2.47 -12.43 -14.26
N LYS A 2 1.76 -13.46 -13.79
CA LYS A 2 0.66 -13.31 -12.83
C LYS A 2 1.17 -13.67 -11.43
N PHE A 3 1.11 -12.73 -10.50
CA PHE A 3 1.48 -12.97 -9.10
C PHE A 3 0.22 -13.31 -8.32
N THR A 4 0.23 -14.44 -7.63
CA THR A 4 -0.92 -14.92 -6.85
C THR A 4 -0.46 -15.35 -5.47
N ILE A 5 -1.25 -15.01 -4.44
CA ILE A 5 -1.06 -15.44 -3.06
C ILE A 5 -2.30 -16.21 -2.65
N ASN A 6 -2.10 -17.48 -2.26
CA ASN A 6 -3.14 -18.23 -1.57
C ASN A 6 -3.15 -17.83 -0.09
N ILE A 7 -4.28 -17.33 0.40
CA ILE A 7 -4.50 -16.99 1.80
C ILE A 7 -4.64 -18.28 2.60
N THR A 8 -3.65 -18.57 3.44
CA THR A 8 -3.65 -19.73 4.35
C THR A 8 -3.94 -19.27 5.78
N ASN A 9 -4.37 -20.20 6.64
CA ASN A 9 -4.53 -19.93 8.07
C ASN A 9 -3.22 -19.45 8.70
N GLU A 10 -2.09 -20.05 8.31
CA GLU A 10 -0.76 -19.62 8.76
C GLU A 10 -0.47 -18.15 8.41
N LEU A 11 -0.78 -17.72 7.19
CA LEU A 11 -0.62 -16.32 6.79
C LEU A 11 -1.50 -15.40 7.64
N LEU A 12 -2.78 -15.75 7.81
CA LEU A 12 -3.71 -14.95 8.61
C LEU A 12 -3.26 -14.84 10.08
N ILE A 13 -2.83 -15.95 10.68
CA ILE A 13 -2.32 -16.00 12.06
C ILE A 13 -1.06 -15.14 12.18
N ASN A 14 -0.13 -15.22 11.23
CA ASN A 14 1.09 -14.42 11.24
C ASN A 14 0.80 -12.91 11.15
N LEU A 15 -0.09 -12.51 10.23
CA LEU A 15 -0.49 -11.10 10.08
C LEU A 15 -1.21 -10.59 11.34
N ALA A 16 -2.13 -11.38 11.89
CA ALA A 16 -2.84 -11.05 13.13
C ALA A 16 -1.88 -10.93 14.32
N PHE A 17 -0.92 -11.85 14.44
CA PHE A 17 0.12 -11.81 15.47
C PHE A 17 0.89 -10.49 15.40
N LYS A 18 1.46 -10.15 14.24
CA LYS A 18 2.19 -8.89 14.02
C LYS A 18 1.37 -7.65 14.37
N MET A 19 0.10 -7.62 13.96
CA MET A 19 -0.82 -6.52 14.27
C MET A 19 -1.10 -6.38 15.77
N SER A 20 -1.04 -7.47 16.53
CA SER A 20 -1.33 -7.48 17.97
C SER A 20 -0.10 -7.25 18.86
N THR A 21 1.09 -7.71 18.45
CA THR A 21 2.27 -7.77 19.33
C THR A 21 3.43 -6.85 18.89
N GLU A 22 3.59 -6.57 17.59
CA GLU A 22 4.80 -5.92 17.06
C GLU A 22 4.64 -4.41 16.82
N LEU A 23 3.45 -3.84 17.02
CA LEU A 23 3.20 -2.42 16.78
C LEU A 23 3.80 -1.52 17.88
N ASN A 24 4.61 -0.54 17.47
CA ASN A 24 5.00 0.57 18.33
C ASN A 24 3.79 1.46 18.67
N GLN A 25 3.90 2.29 19.72
CA GLN A 25 2.78 3.11 20.21
C GLN A 25 2.14 3.99 19.13
N TRP A 26 2.93 4.60 18.24
CA TRP A 26 2.41 5.43 17.15
C TRP A 26 1.74 4.59 16.05
N GLN A 27 2.25 3.39 15.75
CA GLN A 27 1.63 2.45 14.81
C GLN A 27 0.30 1.93 15.35
N LYS A 28 0.21 1.68 16.67
CA LYS A 28 -1.07 1.38 17.33
C LYS A 28 -2.06 2.52 17.11
N ARG A 29 -1.66 3.78 17.26
CA ARG A 29 -2.55 4.92 16.96
C ARG A 29 -3.02 4.93 15.51
N TRP A 30 -2.14 4.64 14.54
CA TRP A 30 -2.53 4.52 13.13
C TRP A 30 -3.55 3.40 12.89
N SER A 31 -3.38 2.26 13.57
CA SER A 31 -4.27 1.09 13.50
C SER A 31 -5.66 1.36 14.06
N HIS A 32 -5.76 2.01 15.22
CA HIS A 32 -7.06 2.41 15.78
C HIS A 32 -7.82 3.39 14.87
N ASN A 33 -7.10 4.11 14.01
CA ASN A 33 -7.67 5.09 13.08
C ASN A 33 -7.86 4.53 11.66
N GLN A 34 -7.59 3.25 11.38
CA GLN A 34 -7.60 2.68 10.02
C GLN A 34 -8.94 2.73 9.29
N PHE A 35 -10.04 2.94 10.03
CA PHE A 35 -11.39 2.98 9.48
C PHE A 35 -11.77 4.36 8.93
N HIS A 36 -10.98 5.40 9.22
CA HIS A 36 -11.21 6.73 8.66
C HIS A 36 -11.03 6.72 7.14
N ARG A 37 -12.00 7.32 6.44
CA ARG A 37 -11.96 7.42 4.97
C ARG A 37 -10.73 8.17 4.48
N ASN A 38 -10.35 9.27 5.12
CA ASN A 38 -9.18 10.06 4.75
C ASN A 38 -8.25 10.14 5.96
N ARG A 39 -7.00 9.70 5.79
CA ARG A 39 -5.92 9.85 6.76
C ARG A 39 -4.79 10.62 6.10
N ILE A 40 -4.40 11.75 6.68
CA ILE A 40 -3.23 12.53 6.27
C ILE A 40 -2.28 12.57 7.45
N LEU A 41 -1.10 11.97 7.27
CA LEU A 41 -0.14 11.74 8.35
C LEU A 41 1.18 12.45 8.04
N ASN A 42 1.53 13.40 8.89
CA ASN A 42 2.88 13.96 8.95
C ASN A 42 3.71 13.09 9.88
N LYS A 43 4.83 12.57 9.39
CA LYS A 43 5.64 11.60 10.12
C LYS A 43 7.13 11.92 10.03
N ALA A 44 7.89 11.46 11.02
CA ALA A 44 9.35 11.54 10.99
C ALA A 44 9.96 10.46 10.05
N ARG A 45 11.26 10.55 9.76
CA ARG A 45 11.97 9.47 9.04
C ARG A 45 12.17 8.27 9.96
N GLN A 46 12.34 7.08 9.36
CA GLN A 46 12.72 5.85 10.06
C GLN A 46 11.78 5.42 11.21
N VAL A 47 10.49 5.78 11.16
CA VAL A 47 9.47 5.40 12.16
C VAL A 47 8.65 4.16 11.76
N GLY A 48 9.14 3.36 10.80
CA GLY A 48 8.49 2.12 10.38
C GLY A 48 7.15 2.29 9.64
N THR A 49 6.99 3.35 8.84
CA THR A 49 5.75 3.58 8.06
C THR A 49 5.52 2.54 6.98
N SER A 50 6.54 2.26 6.17
CA SER A 50 6.41 1.32 5.05
C SER A 50 6.13 -0.09 5.54
N TRP A 51 6.77 -0.52 6.63
CA TRP A 51 6.45 -1.78 7.31
C TRP A 51 4.98 -1.80 7.76
N TYR A 52 4.54 -0.77 8.48
CA TYR A 52 3.18 -0.74 9.03
C TYR A 52 2.09 -0.69 7.96
N PHE A 53 2.20 0.20 6.97
CA PHE A 53 1.16 0.34 5.95
C PHE A 53 1.13 -0.86 4.99
N SER A 54 2.26 -1.52 4.74
CA SER A 54 2.25 -2.79 4.01
C SER A 54 1.58 -3.90 4.81
N LEU A 55 1.81 -3.99 6.14
CA LEU A 55 1.13 -4.93 7.04
C LEU A 55 -0.38 -4.67 7.09
N GLU A 56 -0.78 -3.41 7.30
CA GLU A 56 -2.18 -3.01 7.36
C GLU A 56 -2.90 -3.34 6.05
N ALA A 57 -2.29 -3.00 4.91
CA ALA A 57 -2.87 -3.24 3.60
C ALA A 57 -3.09 -4.74 3.34
N VAL A 58 -2.08 -5.59 3.57
CA VAL A 58 -2.22 -7.03 3.33
C VAL A 58 -3.18 -7.69 4.31
N ASN A 59 -3.13 -7.31 5.59
CA ASN A 59 -4.03 -7.84 6.60
C ASN A 59 -5.49 -7.50 6.27
N ASP A 60 -5.79 -6.24 5.97
CA ASP A 60 -7.16 -5.83 5.61
C ASP A 60 -7.60 -6.48 4.29
N ALA A 61 -6.73 -6.58 3.27
CA ALA A 61 -7.06 -7.25 2.01
C ALA A 61 -7.42 -8.73 2.20
N CYS A 62 -6.67 -9.44 3.04
CA CYS A 62 -6.92 -10.84 3.37
C CYS A 62 -8.27 -11.03 4.09
N LEU A 63 -8.62 -10.12 5.00
CA LEU A 63 -9.83 -10.23 5.82
C LEU A 63 -11.10 -9.76 5.10
N THR A 64 -10.99 -8.76 4.23
CA THR A 64 -12.17 -8.05 3.70
C THR A 64 -12.41 -8.26 2.21
N GLY A 65 -11.45 -8.80 1.46
CA GLY A 65 -11.52 -8.87 0.00
C GLY A 65 -11.26 -7.53 -0.70
N ARG A 66 -11.00 -6.45 0.06
CA ARG A 66 -10.82 -5.10 -0.48
C ARG A 66 -9.52 -4.96 -1.25
N HIS A 67 -9.58 -4.23 -2.36
CA HIS A 67 -8.41 -3.91 -3.17
C HIS A 67 -7.53 -2.87 -2.46
N LYS A 68 -6.21 -3.00 -2.63
CA LYS A 68 -5.20 -2.11 -2.04
C LYS A 68 -4.31 -1.56 -3.13
N ILE A 69 -4.01 -0.26 -3.07
CA ILE A 69 -3.20 0.42 -4.07
C ILE A 69 -2.13 1.24 -3.37
N PHE A 70 -0.87 0.99 -3.71
CA PHE A 70 0.24 1.89 -3.42
C PHE A 70 0.57 2.68 -4.68
N LEU A 71 0.50 4.01 -4.57
CA LEU A 71 0.74 4.94 -5.68
C LEU A 71 1.85 5.91 -5.32
N GLY A 72 2.84 6.06 -6.21
CA GLY A 72 3.86 7.09 -6.11
C GLY A 72 5.03 6.87 -7.06
N ASP A 73 6.04 7.73 -6.98
CA ASP A 73 7.31 7.54 -7.67
C ASP A 73 7.95 6.22 -7.19
N LEU A 74 8.59 5.47 -8.10
CA LEU A 74 8.99 4.08 -7.82
C LEU A 74 9.96 3.96 -6.63
N ASN A 75 10.87 4.92 -6.47
CA ASN A 75 11.77 4.99 -5.33
C ASN A 75 11.01 5.18 -4.01
N LEU A 76 9.92 5.94 -4.01
CA LEU A 76 9.13 6.25 -2.81
C LEU A 76 8.22 5.11 -2.36
N ILE A 77 7.81 4.21 -3.27
CA ILE A 77 7.02 3.01 -2.95
C ILE A 77 7.86 1.73 -2.80
N SER A 78 9.18 1.81 -3.01
CA SER A 78 10.06 0.62 -3.04
C SER A 78 10.12 -0.13 -1.72
N ASN A 79 10.11 0.60 -0.60
CA ASN A 79 10.10 0.03 0.75
C ASN A 79 8.78 -0.68 1.05
N GLU A 80 7.65 -0.12 0.62
CA GLU A 80 6.32 -0.69 0.76
C GLU A 80 6.25 -2.05 0.05
N ILE A 81 6.81 -2.13 -1.16
CA ILE A 81 6.92 -3.39 -1.92
C ILE A 81 7.76 -4.41 -1.14
N ALA A 82 8.93 -4.01 -0.64
CA ALA A 82 9.83 -4.88 0.10
C ALA A 82 9.16 -5.44 1.37
N TYR A 83 8.53 -4.59 2.17
CA TYR A 83 7.82 -5.02 3.37
C TYR A 83 6.58 -5.84 3.05
N PHE A 84 5.84 -5.51 1.99
CA PHE A 84 4.71 -6.35 1.54
C PHE A 84 5.18 -7.78 1.25
N CYS A 85 6.26 -7.93 0.46
CA CYS A 85 6.87 -9.23 0.19
C CYS A 85 7.31 -9.95 1.46
N SER A 86 7.92 -9.24 2.41
CA SER A 86 8.32 -9.78 3.71
C SER A 86 7.12 -10.28 4.54
N HIS A 87 6.00 -9.55 4.57
CA HIS A 87 4.80 -9.97 5.30
C HIS A 87 4.16 -11.21 4.71
N VAL A 88 4.21 -11.39 3.38
CA VAL A 88 3.59 -12.55 2.71
C VAL A 88 4.52 -13.74 2.55
N GLY A 89 5.85 -13.54 2.63
CA GLY A 89 6.88 -14.58 2.60
C GLY A 89 7.03 -15.37 1.29
N LYS A 90 6.27 -15.03 0.23
CA LYS A 90 6.16 -15.83 -1.00
C LYS A 90 6.56 -15.10 -2.28
N LEU A 91 7.04 -13.86 -2.17
CA LEU A 91 7.33 -12.99 -3.30
C LEU A 91 8.70 -12.35 -3.17
N ASP A 92 9.36 -12.12 -4.30
CA ASP A 92 10.60 -11.36 -4.39
C ASP A 92 10.30 -9.92 -4.79
N SER A 93 10.65 -8.98 -3.92
CA SER A 93 10.49 -7.53 -4.15
C SER A 93 11.22 -7.04 -5.40
N GLN A 94 12.39 -7.59 -5.73
CA GLN A 94 13.18 -7.17 -6.90
C GLN A 94 12.47 -7.56 -8.20
N VAL A 95 11.81 -8.72 -8.22
CA VAL A 95 10.99 -9.17 -9.34
C VAL A 95 9.80 -8.22 -9.55
N LEU A 96 9.12 -7.82 -8.48
CA LEU A 96 8.01 -6.86 -8.55
C LEU A 96 8.49 -5.48 -9.03
N ILE A 97 9.57 -4.96 -8.47
CA ILE A 97 10.17 -3.67 -8.86
C ILE A 97 10.56 -3.69 -10.34
N LYS A 98 11.18 -4.77 -10.83
CA LYS A 98 11.52 -4.91 -12.26
C LYS A 98 10.28 -4.89 -13.15
N GLN A 99 9.17 -5.50 -12.72
CA GLN A 99 7.91 -5.42 -13.46
C GLN A 99 7.33 -4.00 -13.48
N ILE A 100 7.36 -3.28 -12.36
CA ILE A 100 6.90 -1.89 -12.33
C ILE A 100 7.78 -1.00 -13.23
N LYS A 101 9.10 -1.16 -13.21
CA LYS A 101 10.00 -0.43 -14.14
C LYS A 101 9.65 -0.64 -15.60
N LYS A 102 9.24 -1.87 -15.96
CA LYS A 102 8.89 -2.25 -17.33
C LYS A 102 7.48 -1.79 -17.74
N ALA A 103 6.49 -1.98 -16.88
CA ALA A 103 5.07 -1.87 -17.22
C ALA A 103 4.33 -0.73 -16.50
N GLY A 104 5.02 0.03 -15.65
CA GLY A 104 4.46 1.08 -14.80
C GLY A 104 3.69 0.58 -13.57
N ARG A 105 3.29 -0.70 -13.55
CA ARG A 105 2.56 -1.29 -12.42
C ARG A 105 2.79 -2.79 -12.30
N VAL A 106 2.45 -3.31 -11.12
CA VAL A 106 2.29 -4.75 -10.88
C VAL A 106 1.02 -5.00 -10.05
N VAL A 107 0.41 -6.17 -10.28
CA VAL A 107 -0.81 -6.61 -9.57
C VAL A 107 -0.56 -7.97 -8.95
N ILE A 108 -0.84 -8.09 -7.65
CA ILE A 108 -0.85 -9.32 -6.89
C ILE A 108 -2.30 -9.71 -6.60
N TRP A 109 -2.66 -10.95 -6.92
CA TRP A 109 -4.00 -11.50 -6.73
C TRP A 109 -4.06 -12.34 -5.46
N LEU A 110 -5.04 -12.09 -4.59
CA LEU A 110 -5.30 -12.95 -3.44
C LEU A 110 -6.40 -13.97 -3.77
N SER A 111 -6.37 -15.14 -3.12
CA SER A 111 -7.36 -16.20 -3.36
C SER A 111 -8.81 -15.83 -2.97
N ASN A 112 -9.00 -14.77 -2.16
CA ASN A 112 -10.33 -14.22 -1.82
C ASN A 112 -10.85 -13.18 -2.85
N GLY A 113 -10.14 -12.97 -3.97
CA GLY A 113 -10.52 -12.01 -5.00
C GLY A 113 -9.96 -10.59 -4.80
N ALA A 114 -9.35 -10.29 -3.65
CA ALA A 114 -8.65 -9.02 -3.45
C ALA A 114 -7.45 -8.89 -4.39
N LYS A 115 -7.10 -7.63 -4.70
CA LYS A 115 -5.95 -7.28 -5.53
C LYS A 115 -5.12 -6.23 -4.82
N VAL A 116 -3.80 -6.43 -4.82
CA VAL A 116 -2.83 -5.45 -4.34
C VAL A 116 -2.07 -4.91 -5.53
N TYR A 117 -2.13 -3.60 -5.72
CA TYR A 117 -1.50 -2.86 -6.80
C TYR A 117 -0.33 -2.06 -6.26
N PHE A 118 0.80 -2.11 -6.96
CA PHE A 118 1.87 -1.13 -6.83
C PHE A 118 2.01 -0.43 -8.17
N ILE A 119 1.87 0.89 -8.17
CA ILE A 119 1.78 1.69 -9.39
C ILE A 119 2.75 2.87 -9.31
N SER A 120 3.57 2.98 -10.35
CA SER A 120 4.43 4.14 -10.56
C SER A 120 3.64 5.29 -11.18
N SER A 121 3.81 6.47 -10.62
CA SER A 121 3.22 7.74 -11.07
C SER A 121 3.54 8.11 -12.53
N GLU A 122 4.70 7.70 -13.05
CA GLU A 122 5.25 8.19 -14.32
C GLU A 122 4.70 7.48 -15.57
N LYS A 123 4.19 6.25 -15.45
CA LYS A 123 4.01 5.36 -16.61
C LYS A 123 2.75 4.49 -16.56
N THR A 124 1.57 5.01 -16.23
CA THR A 124 0.41 4.11 -16.16
C THR A 124 -0.94 4.74 -16.48
N THR A 125 -1.74 3.99 -17.24
CA THR A 125 -3.18 4.19 -17.37
C THR A 125 -3.87 3.66 -16.11
N PHE A 126 -4.57 4.53 -15.38
CA PHE A 126 -5.28 4.20 -14.13
C PHE A 126 -6.73 3.71 -14.36
N ALA A 127 -7.11 3.45 -15.61
CA ALA A 127 -8.45 3.05 -15.97
C ALA A 127 -8.87 1.76 -15.26
N ALA A 128 -10.09 1.77 -14.71
CA ALA A 128 -10.73 0.65 -14.00
C ALA A 128 -9.98 0.13 -12.75
N ILE A 129 -9.12 0.95 -12.12
CA ILE A 129 -8.54 0.64 -10.81
C ILE A 129 -9.36 1.33 -9.72
N VAL A 130 -9.89 0.54 -8.78
CA VAL A 130 -10.60 1.03 -7.59
C VAL A 130 -10.14 0.26 -6.35
N GLY A 131 -10.05 0.93 -5.20
CA GLY A 131 -9.62 0.30 -3.96
C GLY A 131 -9.15 1.30 -2.90
N ASP A 132 -8.75 0.80 -1.73
CA ASP A 132 -8.10 1.64 -0.71
C ASP A 132 -6.71 2.03 -1.18
N ILE A 133 -6.40 3.33 -1.13
CA ILE A 133 -5.15 3.88 -1.64
C ILE A 133 -4.22 4.35 -0.52
N TYR A 134 -2.95 4.06 -0.69
CA TYR A 134 -1.81 4.44 0.13
C TYR A 134 -0.84 5.24 -0.73
N ILE A 135 -0.44 6.42 -0.26
CA ILE A 135 0.47 7.32 -0.97
C ILE A 135 1.66 7.63 -0.05
N PRO A 136 2.74 6.83 -0.12
CA PRO A 136 3.97 7.13 0.61
C PRO A 136 4.65 8.37 0.09
N GLU A 137 5.21 9.13 1.02
CA GLU A 137 5.98 10.34 0.77
C GLU A 137 5.28 11.26 -0.24
N TRP A 138 3.95 11.40 -0.10
CA TRP A 138 3.10 12.05 -1.10
C TRP A 138 3.60 13.45 -1.50
N SER A 139 4.21 14.19 -0.55
CA SER A 139 4.76 15.54 -0.76
C SER A 139 6.15 15.57 -1.44
N TRP A 140 6.78 14.41 -1.66
CA TRP A 140 8.06 14.26 -2.35
C TRP A 140 7.91 13.69 -3.77
N ASN A 141 6.68 13.41 -4.21
CA ASN A 141 6.42 12.94 -5.56
C ASN A 141 6.58 14.09 -6.56
N SER A 142 7.09 13.79 -7.75
CA SER A 142 7.40 14.82 -8.77
C SER A 142 6.17 15.60 -9.27
N HIS A 143 4.99 14.96 -9.31
CA HIS A 143 3.73 15.54 -9.78
C HIS A 143 2.59 15.36 -8.77
N VAL A 144 2.68 16.07 -7.64
CA VAL A 144 1.75 15.92 -6.52
C VAL A 144 0.29 16.16 -6.91
N ASP A 145 0.00 17.17 -7.74
CA ASP A 145 -1.36 17.47 -8.19
C ASP A 145 -1.97 16.30 -8.98
N ASN A 146 -1.17 15.64 -9.83
CA ASN A 146 -1.59 14.46 -10.58
C ASN A 146 -1.82 13.27 -9.65
N ILE A 147 -0.94 13.02 -8.69
CA ILE A 147 -1.11 11.98 -7.67
C ILE A 147 -2.43 12.14 -6.91
N LEU A 148 -2.75 13.38 -6.49
CA LEU A 148 -3.99 13.67 -5.78
C LEU A 148 -5.22 13.44 -6.67
N LYS A 149 -5.19 13.88 -7.94
CA LYS A 149 -6.26 13.64 -8.91
C LYS A 149 -6.50 12.15 -9.14
N ILE A 150 -5.44 11.37 -9.37
CA ILE A 150 -5.51 9.91 -9.54
C ILE A 150 -6.07 9.26 -8.27
N SER A 151 -5.59 9.68 -7.10
CA SER A 151 -6.07 9.18 -5.82
C SER A 151 -7.58 9.35 -5.67
N MET A 152 -8.10 10.53 -5.97
CA MET A 152 -9.53 10.81 -5.94
C MET A 152 -10.31 9.93 -6.92
N ALA A 153 -9.80 9.74 -8.14
CA ALA A 153 -10.43 8.89 -9.16
C ALA A 153 -10.51 7.41 -8.73
N ILE A 154 -9.42 6.84 -8.19
CA ILE A 154 -9.37 5.45 -7.70
C ILE A 154 -10.37 5.22 -6.56
N THR A 155 -10.65 6.26 -5.78
CA THR A 155 -11.46 6.20 -4.55
C THR A 155 -12.80 6.92 -4.70
N THR A 156 -13.36 6.89 -5.90
CA THR A 156 -14.63 7.57 -6.23
C THR A 156 -15.77 7.11 -5.32
N HIS A 157 -15.87 5.80 -5.05
CA HIS A 157 -16.88 5.28 -4.11
C HIS A 157 -16.54 5.58 -2.65
N GLN A 158 -17.56 5.95 -1.87
CA GLN A 158 -17.42 6.43 -0.48
C GLN A 158 -16.75 5.43 0.47
N HIS A 159 -16.89 4.14 0.21
CA HIS A 159 -16.29 3.13 1.07
C HIS A 159 -14.77 3.06 0.92
N TRP A 160 -14.18 3.49 -0.20
CA TRP A 160 -12.73 3.46 -0.41
C TRP A 160 -12.01 4.52 0.43
N ARG A 161 -10.93 4.09 1.08
CA ARG A 161 -10.12 4.88 2.00
C ARG A 161 -8.86 5.41 1.31
N ARG A 162 -8.38 6.55 1.80
CA ARG A 162 -7.19 7.25 1.33
C ARG A 162 -6.26 7.46 2.51
N THR A 163 -5.01 7.02 2.37
CA THR A 163 -3.98 7.19 3.39
C THR A 163 -2.77 7.86 2.76
N TYR A 164 -2.57 9.12 3.10
CA TYR A 164 -1.41 9.91 2.69
C TYR A 164 -0.46 9.99 3.88
N TYR A 165 0.81 9.66 3.68
CA TYR A 165 1.80 9.77 4.75
C TYR A 165 3.13 10.27 4.18
N SER A 166 3.68 11.31 4.78
CA SER A 166 4.92 11.91 4.29
C SER A 166 5.76 12.49 5.40
N THR A 167 7.07 12.47 5.18
CA THR A 167 7.95 13.39 5.88
C THR A 167 7.71 14.81 5.41
N ARG A 168 7.96 15.80 6.29
CA ARG A 168 7.81 17.20 5.90
C ARG A 168 8.71 17.49 4.70
N SER A 169 8.10 17.92 3.60
CA SER A 169 8.80 18.45 2.43
C SER A 169 8.97 19.96 2.61
N SER A 170 10.08 20.48 2.09
CA SER A 170 10.31 21.93 1.94
C SER A 170 9.90 22.45 0.55
N ILE A 171 9.43 21.54 -0.31
CA ILE A 171 8.91 21.81 -1.65
C ILE A 171 7.45 22.25 -1.52
#